data_AF-A0A2P5WSS1-F1
#
_entry.id   AF-A0A2P5WSS1-F1
#
_cell.length_a   1.000
_cell.length_b   1.000
_cell.length_c   1.000
_cell.angle_alpha   90.00
_cell.angle_beta   90.00
_cell.angle_gamma   90.00
#
_symmetry.space_group_name_H-M   'P 1'
#
loop_
_entity.id
_entity.type
_entity.pdbx_description
1 polymer ?
#
loop_
_entity_poly.entity_id
_entity_poly.type
_entity_poly.pdbx_seq_one_letter_code
_entity_poly.pdbx_strand_id
1 'polypeptide(L)'
;MTFANCNPVIAALAFSFGGKHIAFTPYGPKWRMLGRIFVHEMQSDANLDAFYALRRNQVKKSFGGVYGKNGTAIDVGLLVFSTVINMTTNMFWGGTLEGDIGANINAQF
;
A
#
# COMPACT_ATOMS: atom_id res chain seq x y z
N MET A 1 -14.04 -11.42 26.97
CA MET A 1 -12.74 -10.76 26.73
C MET A 1 -12.55 -10.66 25.22
N THR A 2 -12.32 -9.47 24.68
CA THR A 2 -12.24 -9.24 23.22
C THR A 2 -10.79 -9.00 22.83
N PHE A 3 -10.19 -9.93 22.08
CA PHE A 3 -8.78 -9.89 21.65
C PHE A 3 -8.55 -9.22 20.29
N ALA A 4 -9.58 -8.57 19.73
CA ALA A 4 -9.54 -7.97 18.40
C ALA A 4 -9.07 -6.49 18.39
N ASN A 5 -8.68 -5.94 19.55
CA ASN A 5 -8.19 -4.56 19.65
C ASN A 5 -6.67 -4.50 19.44
N CYS A 6 -6.22 -3.56 18.63
CA CYS A 6 -4.81 -3.19 18.54
C CYS A 6 -4.50 -2.08 19.55
N ASN A 7 -3.37 -2.20 20.27
CA ASN A 7 -2.90 -1.18 21.21
C ASN A 7 -1.79 -0.33 20.56
N PRO A 8 -2.09 0.88 20.06
CA PRO A 8 -1.09 1.72 19.41
C PRO A 8 -0.12 2.36 20.40
N VAL A 9 1.14 2.51 19.99
CA VAL A 9 2.12 3.34 20.69
C VAL A 9 1.82 4.83 20.51
N ILE A 10 2.42 5.70 21.33
CA ILE A 10 2.19 7.15 21.31
C ILE A 10 2.43 7.76 19.91
N ALA A 11 3.50 7.35 19.23
CA ALA A 11 3.79 7.80 17.86
C ALA A 11 2.69 7.40 16.88
N ALA A 12 2.16 6.18 16.99
CA ALA A 12 1.08 5.69 16.16
C ALA A 12 -0.23 6.45 16.43
N LEU A 13 -0.52 6.82 17.68
CA LEU A 13 -1.66 7.67 18.01
C LEU A 13 -1.52 9.07 17.40
N ALA A 14 -0.33 9.68 17.46
CA ALA A 14 -0.08 10.99 16.86
C ALA A 14 -0.27 10.95 15.33
N PHE A 15 0.26 9.92 14.67
CA PHE A 15 0.09 9.72 13.22
C PHE A 15 -1.37 9.45 12.81
N SER A 16 -2.12 8.74 13.65
CA SER A 16 -3.43 8.19 13.28
C SER A 16 -4.63 8.95 13.84
N PHE A 17 -4.49 10.26 14.05
CA PHE A 17 -5.55 11.12 14.59
C PHE A 17 -6.13 10.61 15.91
N GLY A 18 -5.25 10.15 16.80
CA GLY A 18 -5.63 9.53 18.08
C GLY A 18 -6.25 8.15 17.92
N GLY A 19 -5.85 7.37 16.91
CA GLY A 19 -6.34 6.01 16.68
C GLY A 19 -7.70 5.93 15.96
N LYS A 20 -8.25 7.06 15.49
CA LYS A 20 -9.59 7.14 14.89
C LYS A 20 -9.61 6.77 13.40
N HIS A 21 -9.00 5.64 13.04
CA HIS A 21 -8.95 5.13 11.66
C HIS A 21 -9.03 3.59 11.66
N ILE A 22 -8.99 2.98 10.48
CA ILE A 22 -9.26 1.55 10.29
C ILE A 22 -8.36 0.60 11.08
N ALA A 23 -7.08 0.93 11.34
CA ALA A 23 -6.14 -0.02 11.96
C ALA A 23 -6.14 0.00 13.51
N PHE A 24 -6.40 1.16 14.14
CA PHE A 24 -6.37 1.30 15.61
C PHE A 24 -7.72 1.66 16.25
N THR A 25 -8.81 1.79 15.47
CA THR A 25 -10.14 1.97 16.07
C THR A 25 -10.50 0.73 16.88
N PRO A 26 -10.93 0.87 18.16
CA PRO A 26 -11.36 -0.27 18.95
C PRO A 26 -12.49 -1.07 18.27
N TYR A 27 -12.44 -2.38 18.43
CA TYR A 27 -13.41 -3.31 17.88
C TYR A 27 -14.83 -2.93 18.28
N GLY A 28 -15.71 -2.89 17.29
CA GLY A 28 -17.10 -2.48 17.45
C GLY A 28 -17.78 -2.22 16.12
N PRO A 29 -19.02 -1.68 16.12
CA PRO A 29 -19.75 -1.35 14.90
C PRO A 29 -18.95 -0.42 13.96
N LYS A 30 -18.27 0.59 14.52
CA LYS A 30 -17.46 1.54 13.74
C LYS A 30 -16.28 0.85 13.03
N TRP A 31 -15.53 0.02 13.75
CA TRP A 31 -14.41 -0.73 13.15
C TRP A 31 -14.89 -1.67 12.03
N ARG A 32 -16.00 -2.38 12.24
CA ARG A 32 -16.62 -3.25 11.22
C ARG A 32 -17.09 -2.46 9.99
N MET A 33 -17.67 -1.29 10.19
CA MET A 33 -18.09 -0.40 9.10
C MET A 33 -16.88 0.08 8.28
N LEU A 34 -15.81 0.55 8.93
CA LEU A 34 -14.58 0.97 8.26
C LEU A 34 -13.95 -0.17 7.44
N GLY A 35 -13.88 -1.37 8.02
CA GLY A 35 -13.41 -2.57 7.33
C GLY A 35 -14.26 -2.90 6.09
N ARG A 36 -15.58 -2.81 6.20
CA ARG A 36 -16.49 -3.06 5.07
C ARG A 36 -16.29 -2.05 3.94
N ILE A 37 -16.17 -0.76 4.27
CA ILE A 37 -15.91 0.29 3.26
C ILE A 37 -14.58 0.04 2.55
N PHE A 38 -13.51 -0.24 3.30
CA PHE A 38 -12.20 -0.51 2.71
C PHE A 38 -12.23 -1.73 1.77
N VAL A 39 -12.87 -2.81 2.20
CA VAL A 39 -12.99 -4.01 1.35
C VAL A 39 -13.83 -3.72 0.11
N HIS A 40 -14.96 -3.03 0.25
CA HIS A 40 -15.84 -2.73 -0.88
C HIS A 40 -15.22 -1.77 -1.90
N GLU A 41 -14.63 -0.67 -1.43
CA GLU A 41 -14.13 0.43 -2.26
C GLU A 41 -12.70 0.25 -2.75
N MET A 42 -11.93 -0.71 -2.23
CA MET A 42 -10.51 -0.81 -2.59
C MET A 42 -10.04 -2.25 -2.84
N GLN A 43 -10.57 -3.23 -2.11
CA GLN A 43 -10.14 -4.63 -2.18
C GLN A 43 -11.22 -5.56 -2.76
N SER A 44 -12.26 -5.02 -3.38
CA SER A 44 -13.30 -5.82 -4.00
C SER A 44 -12.78 -6.43 -5.30
N ASP A 45 -13.29 -7.61 -5.68
CA ASP A 45 -12.90 -8.27 -6.92
C ASP A 45 -13.06 -7.34 -8.12
N ALA A 46 -14.18 -6.60 -8.18
CA ALA A 46 -14.44 -5.62 -9.23
C ALA A 46 -13.36 -4.52 -9.31
N ASN A 47 -12.93 -3.96 -8.16
CA ASN A 47 -11.87 -2.94 -8.17
C ASN A 47 -10.49 -3.55 -8.48
N LEU A 48 -10.20 -4.74 -7.95
CA LEU A 48 -8.96 -5.43 -8.26
C LEU A 48 -8.83 -5.79 -9.74
N ASP A 49 -9.94 -6.13 -10.39
CA ASP A 49 -10.05 -6.38 -11.82
C ASP A 49 -9.93 -5.08 -12.63
N ALA A 50 -10.60 -4.02 -12.22
CA ALA A 50 -10.49 -2.70 -12.85
C ALA A 50 -9.04 -2.19 -12.88
N PHE A 51 -8.28 -2.44 -11.82
CA PHE A 51 -6.86 -2.07 -11.73
C PHE A 51 -5.89 -3.18 -12.18
N TYR A 52 -6.35 -4.30 -12.71
CA TYR A 52 -5.48 -5.44 -13.07
C TYR A 52 -4.35 -5.03 -14.02
N ALA A 53 -4.68 -4.29 -15.09
CA ALA A 53 -3.70 -3.83 -16.07
C ALA A 53 -2.62 -2.95 -15.42
N LEU A 54 -3.04 -2.05 -14.52
CA LEU A 54 -2.16 -1.16 -13.77
C LEU A 54 -1.21 -1.96 -12.87
N ARG A 55 -1.74 -2.87 -12.05
CA ARG A 55 -0.94 -3.72 -11.16
C ARG A 55 0.07 -4.55 -11.96
N ARG A 56 -0.36 -5.15 -13.06
CA ARG A 56 0.51 -5.92 -13.95
C ARG A 56 1.62 -5.06 -14.57
N ASN A 57 1.33 -3.84 -14.98
CA ASN A 57 2.31 -2.93 -15.55
C ASN A 57 3.36 -2.50 -14.53
N GLN A 58 2.96 -2.21 -13.28
CA GLN A 58 3.90 -1.87 -12.20
C GLN A 58 4.88 -3.01 -11.92
N VAL A 59 4.40 -4.25 -11.82
CA VAL A 59 5.26 -5.43 -11.64
C VAL A 59 6.24 -5.57 -12.80
N LYS A 60 5.76 -5.47 -14.05
CA LYS A 60 6.62 -5.54 -15.24
C LYS A 60 7.69 -4.47 -15.26
N LYS A 61 7.36 -3.23 -14.90
CA LYS A 61 8.32 -2.11 -14.82
C LYS A 61 9.43 -2.42 -13.83
N SER A 62 9.09 -2.92 -12.64
CA SER A 62 10.06 -3.31 -11.62
C SER A 62 11.00 -4.42 -12.09
N PHE A 63 10.47 -5.47 -12.74
CA PHE A 63 11.30 -6.54 -13.32
C PHE A 63 12.19 -6.05 -14.47
N GLY A 64 11.70 -5.11 -15.31
CA GLY A 64 12.53 -4.48 -16.34
C GLY A 64 13.75 -3.76 -15.77
N GLY A 65 13.56 -3.05 -14.64
CA GLY A 65 14.66 -2.39 -13.92
C GLY A 65 15.68 -3.37 -13.33
N VAL A 66 15.23 -4.55 -12.88
CA VAL A 66 16.12 -5.63 -12.40
C VAL A 66 16.93 -6.23 -13.54
N TYR A 67 16.27 -6.53 -14.67
CA TYR A 67 16.94 -7.15 -15.83
C TYR A 67 18.06 -6.27 -16.38
N GLY A 68 17.91 -4.95 -16.34
CA GLY A 68 18.95 -3.98 -16.72
C GLY A 68 20.15 -3.92 -15.77
N LYS A 69 20.09 -4.55 -14.59
CA LYS A 69 21.15 -4.56 -13.57
C LYS A 69 21.78 -5.95 -13.39
N ASN A 70 21.81 -6.75 -14.45
CA ASN A 70 22.34 -8.11 -14.40
C ASN A 70 23.79 -8.15 -13.87
N GLY A 71 24.06 -9.06 -12.92
CA GLY A 71 25.37 -9.19 -12.28
C GLY A 71 25.62 -8.25 -11.08
N THR A 72 24.68 -7.36 -10.75
CA THR A 72 24.77 -6.47 -9.58
C THR A 72 23.88 -6.99 -8.45
N ALA A 73 24.33 -6.84 -7.20
CA ALA A 73 23.50 -7.14 -6.03
C ALA A 73 22.31 -6.16 -5.95
N ILE A 74 21.12 -6.67 -5.66
CA ILE A 74 19.88 -5.89 -5.60
C ILE A 74 19.24 -6.11 -4.23
N ASP A 75 18.81 -5.01 -3.60
CA ASP A 75 17.92 -5.07 -2.45
C ASP A 75 16.49 -5.39 -2.91
N VAL A 76 16.09 -6.65 -2.69
CA VAL A 76 14.76 -7.13 -3.04
C VAL A 76 13.68 -6.52 -2.15
N GLY A 77 14.00 -6.23 -0.88
CA GLY A 77 13.06 -5.63 0.06
C GLY A 77 12.65 -4.24 -0.40
N LEU A 78 13.64 -3.40 -0.72
CA LEU A 78 13.42 -2.06 -1.23
C LEU A 78 12.70 -2.08 -2.59
N LEU A 79 13.08 -2.99 -3.49
CA LEU A 79 12.42 -3.16 -4.78
C LEU A 79 10.92 -3.49 -4.62
N VAL A 80 10.60 -4.49 -3.80
CA VAL A 80 9.21 -4.93 -3.58
C VAL A 80 8.42 -3.83 -2.88
N PHE A 81 8.99 -3.18 -1.86
CA PHE A 81 8.36 -2.08 -1.15
C PHE A 81 7.99 -0.91 -2.07
N SER A 82 8.96 -0.43 -2.86
CA SER A 82 8.74 0.65 -3.82
C SER A 82 7.71 0.26 -4.89
N THR A 83 7.73 -0.98 -5.35
CA THR A 83 6.74 -1.50 -6.32
C THR A 83 5.32 -1.47 -5.74
N VAL A 84 5.15 -1.96 -4.51
CA VAL A 84 3.84 -2.01 -3.85
C VAL A 84 3.31 -0.62 -3.57
N ILE A 85 4.13 0.29 -3.04
CA ILE A 85 3.70 1.67 -2.78
C ILE A 85 3.31 2.40 -4.05
N ASN A 86 4.12 2.29 -5.12
CA ASN A 86 3.80 2.91 -6.41
C ASN A 86 2.50 2.35 -6.99
N MET A 87 2.29 1.04 -6.86
CA MET A 87 1.07 0.37 -7.31
C MET A 87 -0.16 0.84 -6.53
N THR A 88 -0.12 0.80 -5.19
CA THR A 88 -1.26 1.19 -4.36
C THR A 88 -1.58 2.66 -4.54
N THR A 89 -0.57 3.53 -4.58
CA THR A 89 -0.77 4.98 -4.81
C THR A 89 -1.37 5.22 -6.19
N ASN A 90 -0.90 4.51 -7.23
CA ASN A 90 -1.54 4.65 -8.54
C ASN A 90 -2.99 4.18 -8.55
N MET A 91 -3.33 3.08 -7.87
CA MET A 91 -4.72 2.63 -7.76
C MET A 91 -5.62 3.67 -7.08
N PHE A 92 -5.15 4.30 -6.00
CA PHE A 92 -5.91 5.33 -5.29
C PHE A 92 -6.15 6.59 -6.15
N TRP A 93 -5.24 6.95 -7.07
CA TRP A 93 -5.34 8.15 -7.92
C TRP A 93 -5.82 7.82 -9.35
N GLY A 94 -6.42 6.64 -9.56
CA GLY A 94 -6.99 6.26 -10.86
C GLY A 94 -5.96 6.06 -11.97
N GLY A 95 -4.69 5.81 -11.63
CA GLY A 95 -3.59 5.62 -12.57
C GLY A 95 -3.04 6.91 -13.19
N THR A 96 -3.42 8.07 -12.65
CA THR A 96 -3.00 9.39 -13.16
C THR A 96 -1.58 9.79 -12.74
N LEU A 97 -0.97 9.10 -11.77
CA LEU A 97 0.36 9.45 -11.28
C LEU A 97 1.45 8.88 -12.20
N GLU A 98 1.93 9.72 -13.12
CA GLU A 98 3.04 9.41 -14.03
C GLU A 98 4.44 9.47 -13.35
N GLY A 99 4.49 9.66 -12.03
CA GLY A 99 5.73 9.82 -11.26
C GLY A 99 6.09 8.58 -10.44
N ASP A 100 7.35 8.15 -10.53
CA ASP A 100 7.92 7.10 -9.70
C ASP A 100 8.26 7.68 -8.32
N ILE A 101 7.28 7.72 -7.40
CA ILE A 101 7.54 8.13 -6.01
C ILE A 101 8.65 7.23 -5.44
N GLY A 102 8.59 5.92 -5.72
CA GLY A 102 9.59 4.92 -5.36
C GLY A 102 11.02 5.24 -5.81
N ALA A 103 11.22 5.82 -7.01
CA ALA A 103 12.54 6.25 -7.46
C ALA A 103 13.13 7.36 -6.57
N ASN A 104 12.29 8.22 -6.01
CA ASN A 104 12.71 9.30 -5.12
C ASN A 104 13.01 8.78 -3.70
N ILE A 105 12.35 7.71 -3.25
CA ILE A 105 12.67 7.01 -1.99
C ILE A 105 14.03 6.31 -2.11
N ASN A 106 14.30 5.64 -3.24
CA ASN A 106 15.60 5.01 -3.52
C ASN A 106 16.77 6.01 -3.59
N ALA A 107 16.52 7.29 -3.83
CA ALA A 107 17.57 8.32 -3.85
C ALA A 107 17.92 8.85 -2.46
N GLN A 108 17.09 8.57 -1.45
CA GLN A 108 17.25 9.06 -0.08
C GLN A 108 17.87 8.01 0.87
N PHE A 109 18.15 6.80 0.38
CA PHE A 109 18.78 5.70 1.12
C PHE A 109 19.92 5.07 0.34
#